data_AF-A0A511SWE1-F1
#
_entry.id   AF-A0A511SWE1-F1
#
_cell.length_a   1.000
_cell.length_b   1.000
_cell.length_c   1.000
_cell.angle_alpha   90.00
_cell.angle_beta   90.00
_cell.angle_gamma   90.00
#
_symmetry.space_group_name_H-M   'P 1'
#
loop_
_entity.id
_entity.type
_entity.pdbx_description
1 polymer ?
#
loop_
_entity_poly.entity_id
_entity_poly.type
_entity_poly.pdbx_seq_one_letter_code
_entity_poly.pdbx_strand_id
1 'polypeptide(L)'
;MTSPRFQGPDWTAALHHLEHGPLFAFSDWPHRTLPSIAAGVYSIWRDQQLVYVGMAGRGPLVKEPSSTKPRGLADRLRSHASGRRSGDKFCVYVCDRLVLPTLSPEDIQQVSSGALSLDARTQAFIHAHLGYRFVQVPDGASALSLENQVKVGALSCGPPLLNPDTRRKNKGP
;
A
#
# COMPACT_ATOMS: atom_id res chain seq x y z
N MET A 1 38.25 -4.92 -19.64
CA MET A 1 37.80 -5.36 -18.30
C MET A 1 36.47 -4.68 -18.01
N THR A 2 35.37 -5.36 -18.30
CA THR A 2 34.02 -4.88 -17.98
C THR A 2 33.75 -5.10 -16.50
N SER A 3 33.50 -4.02 -15.75
CA SER A 3 33.07 -4.08 -14.35
C SER A 3 31.89 -5.04 -14.19
N PRO A 4 31.82 -5.85 -13.12
CA PRO A 4 30.68 -6.69 -12.87
C PRO A 4 29.46 -5.79 -12.67
N ARG A 5 28.44 -5.94 -13.53
CA ARG A 5 27.12 -5.36 -13.27
C ARG A 5 26.67 -5.90 -11.92
N PHE A 6 26.48 -5.03 -10.94
CA PHE A 6 25.86 -5.39 -9.68
C PHE A 6 24.48 -5.97 -10.01
N GLN A 7 24.35 -7.29 -10.00
CA GLN A 7 23.06 -7.95 -10.03
C GLN A 7 22.46 -7.69 -8.65
N GLY A 8 21.47 -6.80 -8.59
CA GLY A 8 20.71 -6.60 -7.36
C GLY A 8 20.07 -7.92 -6.90
N PRO A 9 19.53 -7.95 -5.67
CA PRO A 9 18.84 -9.14 -5.15
C PRO A 9 17.80 -9.66 -6.14
N ASP A 10 17.77 -10.97 -6.34
CA ASP A 10 16.76 -11.65 -7.15
C ASP A 10 15.41 -11.56 -6.44
N TRP A 11 14.52 -10.74 -6.99
CA TRP A 11 13.19 -10.51 -6.45
C TRP A 11 12.12 -11.45 -7.02
N THR A 12 12.46 -12.41 -7.87
CA THR A 12 11.49 -13.24 -8.61
C THR A 12 10.44 -13.88 -7.69
N ALA A 13 10.87 -14.53 -6.61
CA ALA A 13 9.95 -15.17 -5.66
C ALA A 13 9.07 -14.16 -4.90
N ALA A 14 9.62 -12.99 -4.58
CA ALA A 14 8.90 -11.92 -3.88
C ALA A 14 7.86 -11.25 -4.78
N LEU A 15 8.21 -10.97 -6.05
CA LEU A 15 7.30 -10.45 -7.06
C LEU A 15 6.15 -11.43 -7.31
N HIS A 16 6.47 -12.72 -7.45
CA HIS A 16 5.46 -13.77 -7.59
C HIS A 16 4.47 -13.77 -6.41
N HIS A 17 4.94 -13.63 -5.16
CA HIS A 17 4.07 -13.55 -3.99
C HIS A 17 3.24 -12.26 -3.93
N LEU A 18 3.81 -11.12 -4.34
CA LEU A 18 3.08 -9.86 -4.40
C LEU A 18 1.98 -9.85 -5.46
N GLU A 19 2.03 -10.76 -6.43
CA GLU A 19 1.02 -10.88 -7.49
C GLU A 19 0.04 -12.03 -7.26
N HIS A 20 0.56 -13.21 -6.94
CA HIS A 20 -0.19 -14.48 -6.89
C HIS A 20 -0.31 -15.08 -5.49
N GLY A 21 0.31 -14.47 -4.48
CA GLY A 21 0.21 -14.94 -3.11
C GLY A 21 -1.22 -14.84 -2.53
N PRO A 22 -1.43 -15.33 -1.30
CA PRO A 22 -2.72 -15.22 -0.63
C PRO A 22 -3.19 -13.76 -0.56
N LEU A 23 -4.43 -13.53 -1.01
CA LEU A 23 -5.08 -12.23 -0.95
C LEU A 23 -5.87 -12.12 0.35
N PHE A 24 -5.55 -11.14 1.18
CA PHE A 24 -6.26 -10.86 2.43
C PHE A 24 -7.20 -9.67 2.22
N ALA A 25 -8.50 -9.85 2.48
CA ALA A 25 -9.47 -8.77 2.38
C ALA A 25 -9.29 -7.75 3.51
N PHE A 26 -9.51 -6.46 3.23
CA PHE A 26 -9.54 -5.45 4.28
C PHE A 26 -10.79 -5.57 5.17
N SER A 27 -11.89 -6.15 4.67
CA SER A 27 -13.08 -6.48 5.48
C SER A 27 -12.77 -7.38 6.68
N ASP A 28 -11.74 -8.22 6.56
CA ASP A 28 -11.35 -9.20 7.58
C ASP A 28 -10.22 -8.67 8.47
N TRP A 29 -10.03 -7.35 8.49
CA TRP A 29 -8.95 -6.72 9.23
C TRP A 29 -9.15 -6.81 10.76
N PRO A 30 -8.11 -7.14 11.56
CA PRO A 30 -6.76 -7.53 11.15
C PRO A 30 -6.63 -9.04 10.88
N HIS A 31 -5.92 -9.41 9.81
CA HIS A 31 -5.59 -10.81 9.56
C HIS A 31 -4.47 -11.29 10.50
N ARG A 32 -4.67 -12.46 11.14
CA ARG A 32 -3.79 -12.98 12.21
C ARG A 32 -2.37 -13.34 11.77
N THR A 33 -2.14 -13.55 10.47
CA THR A 33 -0.83 -13.91 9.92
C THR A 33 0.12 -12.73 9.76
N LEU A 34 -0.35 -11.49 9.96
CA LEU A 34 0.51 -10.33 9.87
C LEU A 34 1.55 -10.33 10.99
N PRO A 35 2.86 -10.28 10.66
CA PRO A 35 3.90 -10.23 11.67
C PRO A 35 3.79 -8.94 12.49
N SER A 36 4.02 -9.06 13.80
CA SER A 36 3.93 -7.90 14.70
C SER A 36 5.09 -6.91 14.49
N ILE A 37 6.21 -7.35 13.91
CA ILE A 37 7.36 -6.55 13.49
C ILE A 37 7.86 -7.12 12.15
N ALA A 38 7.83 -6.32 11.09
CA ALA A 38 8.47 -6.70 9.83
C ALA A 38 8.71 -5.49 8.92
N ALA A 39 9.91 -5.40 8.35
CA ALA A 39 10.12 -4.70 7.09
C ALA A 39 9.50 -5.55 5.96
N GLY A 40 8.96 -4.89 4.95
CA GLY A 40 8.28 -5.60 3.89
C GLY A 40 7.65 -4.70 2.85
N VAL A 41 7.12 -5.36 1.83
CA VAL A 41 6.36 -4.74 0.74
C VAL A 41 4.98 -5.36 0.73
N TYR A 42 3.98 -4.54 0.42
CA TYR A 42 2.60 -4.98 0.23
C TYR A 42 2.06 -4.41 -1.08
N SER A 43 1.22 -5.20 -1.74
CA SER A 43 0.46 -4.82 -2.93
C SER A 43 -1.02 -4.86 -2.59
N ILE A 44 -1.77 -3.85 -3.02
CA ILE A 44 -3.19 -3.68 -2.79
C ILE A 44 -3.90 -3.82 -4.12
N TRP A 45 -4.97 -4.60 -4.11
CA TRP A 45 -5.67 -5.06 -5.30
C TRP A 45 -7.15 -4.79 -5.19
N ARG A 46 -7.74 -4.52 -6.36
CA ARG A 46 -9.18 -4.58 -6.60
C ARG A 46 -9.38 -5.54 -7.76
N ASP A 47 -9.97 -6.70 -7.48
CA ASP A 47 -10.04 -7.80 -8.43
C ASP A 47 -8.64 -8.13 -9.00
N GLN A 48 -8.45 -8.02 -10.32
CA GLN A 48 -7.18 -8.24 -11.03
C GLN A 48 -6.35 -6.97 -11.21
N GLN A 49 -6.84 -5.81 -10.73
CA GLN A 49 -6.15 -4.54 -10.89
C GLN A 49 -5.24 -4.26 -9.69
N LEU A 50 -3.95 -4.04 -9.95
CA LEU A 50 -3.03 -3.51 -8.96
C LEU A 50 -3.38 -2.03 -8.68
N VAL A 51 -3.88 -1.77 -7.48
CA VAL A 51 -4.33 -0.44 -7.06
C VAL A 51 -3.16 0.35 -6.50
N TYR A 52 -2.37 -0.26 -5.61
CA TYR A 52 -1.29 0.41 -4.91
C TYR A 52 -0.20 -0.57 -4.51
N VAL A 53 1.04 -0.10 -4.42
CA VAL A 53 2.13 -0.81 -3.74
C VAL A 53 2.76 0.12 -2.72
N GLY A 54 3.12 -0.42 -1.57
CA GLY A 54 3.86 0.33 -0.56
C GLY A 54 4.80 -0.54 0.24
N MET A 55 5.64 0.13 1.02
CA MET A 55 6.61 -0.54 1.88
C MET A 55 6.48 -0.13 3.34
N ALA A 56 7.06 -0.95 4.21
CA ALA A 56 7.20 -0.69 5.63
C ALA A 56 8.63 -0.98 6.11
N GLY A 57 9.05 -0.35 7.22
CA GLY A 57 10.37 -0.60 7.82
C GLY A 57 11.50 0.36 7.42
N ARG A 58 11.21 1.60 7.01
CA ARG A 58 12.26 2.64 6.80
C ARG A 58 12.92 3.14 8.08
N GLY A 59 12.28 2.94 9.23
CA GLY A 59 12.82 3.31 10.54
C GLY A 59 13.20 2.08 11.39
N PRO A 60 13.82 2.29 12.56
CA PRO A 60 14.21 1.20 13.44
C PRO A 60 13.01 0.30 13.75
N LEU A 61 13.14 -1.00 13.51
CA LEU A 61 12.12 -1.98 13.89
C LEU A 61 12.13 -2.32 15.39
N VAL A 62 12.99 -1.65 16.16
CA VAL A 62 13.19 -1.86 17.60
C VAL A 62 11.98 -1.40 18.40
N LYS A 63 11.23 -2.32 19.01
CA LYS A 63 10.20 -1.94 19.99
C LYS A 63 10.84 -1.59 21.32
N GLU A 64 10.26 -0.60 22.00
CA GLU A 64 10.42 -0.47 23.45
C GLU A 64 9.98 -1.79 24.11
N PRO A 65 10.69 -2.28 25.14
CA PRO A 65 10.38 -3.56 25.79
C PRO A 65 8.92 -3.67 26.27
N SER A 66 8.28 -2.54 26.58
CA SER A 66 6.89 -2.45 27.05
C SER A 66 5.83 -2.26 25.95
N SER A 67 6.23 -2.09 24.69
CA SER A 67 5.30 -1.76 23.61
C SER A 67 4.72 -3.01 22.94
N THR A 68 3.40 -3.18 23.04
CA THR A 68 2.66 -4.23 22.32
C THR A 68 2.22 -3.80 20.91
N LYS A 69 2.31 -2.51 20.58
CA LYS A 69 1.90 -1.98 19.27
C LYS A 69 2.76 -2.59 18.17
N PRO A 70 2.19 -3.06 17.05
CA PRO A 70 3.00 -3.59 15.97
C PRO A 70 3.77 -2.47 15.26
N ARG A 71 4.82 -2.85 14.53
CA ARG A 71 5.68 -1.93 13.78
C ARG A 71 5.97 -2.51 12.40
N GLY A 72 6.02 -1.66 11.38
CA GLY A 72 6.27 -2.11 10.01
C GLY A 72 4.98 -2.50 9.29
N LEU A 73 4.94 -3.66 8.63
CA LEU A 73 3.82 -4.06 7.75
C LEU A 73 2.44 -3.92 8.39
N ALA A 74 2.24 -4.52 9.56
CA ALA A 74 0.95 -4.50 10.26
C ALA A 74 0.50 -3.09 10.66
N ASP A 75 1.44 -2.20 10.99
CA ASP A 75 1.11 -0.81 11.34
C ASP A 75 0.75 0.02 10.10
N ARG A 76 1.49 -0.16 9.01
CA ARG A 76 1.18 0.47 7.72
C ARG A 76 -0.18 0.04 7.18
N LEU A 77 -0.45 -1.25 7.16
CA LEU A 77 -1.73 -1.77 6.70
C LEU A 77 -2.88 -1.40 7.65
N ARG A 78 -2.64 -1.25 8.96
CA ARG A 78 -3.62 -0.67 9.89
C ARG A 78 -4.00 0.75 9.51
N SER A 79 -2.99 1.57 9.20
CA SER A 79 -3.21 2.96 8.77
C SER A 79 -4.13 3.00 7.55
N HIS A 80 -3.90 2.14 6.56
CA HIS A 80 -4.76 1.99 5.40
C HIS A 80 -6.17 1.52 5.77
N ALA A 81 -6.27 0.46 6.58
CA ALA A 81 -7.56 -0.10 7.02
C ALA A 81 -8.42 0.90 7.82
N SER A 82 -7.82 1.95 8.38
CA SER A 82 -8.56 2.99 9.11
C SER A 82 -9.33 3.94 8.18
N GLY A 83 -8.96 4.03 6.90
CA GLY A 83 -9.50 5.02 5.95
C GLY A 83 -9.16 6.48 6.26
N ARG A 84 -8.41 6.74 7.34
CA ARG A 84 -8.02 8.09 7.73
C ARG A 84 -7.11 8.71 6.68
N ARG A 85 -7.50 9.86 6.14
CA ARG A 85 -6.72 10.55 5.10
C ARG A 85 -5.54 11.32 5.67
N SER A 86 -5.68 11.87 6.88
CA SER A 86 -4.59 12.59 7.55
C SER A 86 -3.42 11.64 7.88
N GLY A 87 -2.24 11.91 7.30
CA GLY A 87 -1.02 11.13 7.52
C GLY A 87 -0.90 9.86 6.67
N ASP A 88 -1.92 9.52 5.87
CA ASP A 88 -1.91 8.32 5.01
C ASP A 88 -2.19 8.68 3.54
N LYS A 89 -1.11 8.67 2.76
CA LYS A 89 -1.13 8.97 1.33
C LYS A 89 -1.99 7.99 0.54
N PHE A 90 -2.05 6.72 0.93
CA PHE A 90 -2.87 5.74 0.23
C PHE A 90 -4.36 6.09 0.42
N CYS A 91 -4.78 6.39 1.65
CA CYS A 91 -6.16 6.80 1.93
C CYS A 91 -6.54 8.09 1.19
N VAL A 92 -5.63 9.07 1.07
CA VAL A 92 -5.84 10.26 0.24
C VAL A 92 -6.11 9.87 -1.21
N TYR A 93 -5.28 9.00 -1.80
CA TYR A 93 -5.46 8.59 -3.20
C TYR A 93 -6.72 7.77 -3.45
N VAL A 94 -7.10 6.90 -2.52
CA VAL A 94 -8.38 6.16 -2.58
C VAL A 94 -9.54 7.16 -2.54
N CYS A 95 -9.51 8.11 -1.61
CA CYS A 95 -10.54 9.14 -1.52
C CYS A 95 -10.66 9.89 -2.86
N ASP A 96 -9.56 10.50 -3.32
CA ASP A 96 -9.56 11.43 -4.44
C ASP A 96 -9.95 10.76 -5.77
N ARG A 97 -9.49 9.52 -5.99
CA ARG A 97 -9.59 8.86 -7.31
C ARG A 97 -10.63 7.75 -7.37
N LEU A 98 -11.08 7.22 -6.24
CA LEU A 98 -12.02 6.09 -6.20
C LEU A 98 -13.31 6.41 -5.45
N VAL A 99 -13.29 7.29 -4.45
CA VAL A 99 -14.49 7.66 -3.67
C VAL A 99 -15.15 8.92 -4.21
N LEU A 100 -14.41 10.01 -4.40
CA LEU A 100 -14.97 11.28 -4.89
C LEU A 100 -15.77 11.12 -6.20
N PRO A 101 -15.34 10.31 -7.20
CA PRO A 101 -16.12 10.13 -8.42
C PRO A 101 -17.48 9.45 -8.23
N THR A 102 -17.72 8.85 -7.06
CA THR A 102 -18.98 8.14 -6.74
C THR A 102 -19.95 8.94 -5.89
N LEU A 103 -19.55 10.13 -5.42
CA LEU A 103 -20.39 10.94 -4.55
C LEU A 103 -21.51 11.62 -5.35
N SER A 104 -22.72 11.52 -4.84
CA SER A 104 -23.86 12.28 -5.37
C SER A 104 -23.77 13.76 -4.96
N PRO A 105 -24.55 14.65 -5.60
CA PRO A 105 -24.68 16.03 -5.13
C PRO A 105 -25.14 16.12 -3.66
N GLU A 106 -26.00 15.20 -3.22
CA GLU A 106 -26.43 15.12 -1.82
C GLU A 106 -25.28 14.70 -0.89
N ASP A 107 -24.50 13.69 -1.26
CA ASP A 107 -23.30 13.29 -0.51
C ASP A 107 -22.35 14.49 -0.34
N ILE A 108 -22.16 15.30 -1.40
CA ILE A 108 -21.30 16.49 -1.36
C ILE A 108 -21.82 17.53 -0.36
N GLN A 109 -23.14 17.76 -0.30
CA GLN A 109 -23.75 18.66 0.69
C GLN A 109 -23.63 18.11 2.13
N GLN A 110 -23.72 16.80 2.29
CA GLN A 110 -23.51 16.18 3.59
C GLN A 110 -22.04 16.26 4.02
N VAL A 111 -21.09 16.16 3.08
CA VAL A 111 -19.67 16.37 3.38
C VAL A 111 -19.39 17.82 3.76
N SER A 112 -19.95 18.79 3.04
CA SER A 112 -19.72 20.22 3.31
C SER A 112 -20.29 20.66 4.67
N SER A 113 -21.41 20.07 5.08
CA SER A 113 -22.02 20.30 6.40
C SER A 113 -21.39 19.50 7.54
N GLY A 114 -20.51 18.54 7.22
CA GLY A 114 -19.90 17.63 8.20
C GLY A 114 -20.78 16.45 8.64
N ALA A 115 -21.97 16.29 8.05
CA ALA A 115 -22.86 15.14 8.31
C ALA A 115 -22.31 13.83 7.72
N LEU A 116 -21.52 13.90 6.65
CA LEU A 116 -20.85 12.76 6.03
C LEU A 116 -19.33 12.91 6.12
N SER A 117 -18.65 11.87 6.62
CA SER A 117 -17.19 11.84 6.71
C SER A 117 -16.57 11.17 5.48
N LEU A 118 -15.68 11.89 4.78
CA LEU A 118 -14.87 11.31 3.71
C LEU A 118 -13.93 10.22 4.21
N ASP A 119 -13.45 10.30 5.45
CA ASP A 119 -12.62 9.26 6.05
C ASP A 119 -13.44 7.96 6.24
N ALA A 120 -14.70 8.08 6.67
CA ALA A 120 -15.61 6.95 6.79
C ALA A 120 -15.97 6.34 5.43
N ARG A 121 -16.24 7.18 4.40
CA ARG A 121 -16.47 6.69 3.02
C ARG A 121 -15.23 6.01 2.44
N THR A 122 -14.04 6.53 2.73
CA THR A 122 -12.77 5.94 2.34
C THR A 122 -12.57 4.58 3.01
N GLN A 123 -12.81 4.48 4.31
CA GLN A 123 -12.76 3.22 5.04
C GLN A 123 -13.72 2.19 4.43
N ALA A 124 -14.99 2.57 4.24
CA ALA A 124 -16.01 1.69 3.68
C ALA A 124 -15.59 1.16 2.30
N PHE A 125 -15.08 2.03 1.42
CA PHE A 125 -14.57 1.63 0.11
C PHE A 125 -13.42 0.62 0.22
N ILE A 126 -12.43 0.89 1.09
CA ILE A 126 -11.27 0.01 1.28
C ILE A 126 -11.72 -1.38 1.74
N HIS A 127 -12.61 -1.45 2.72
CA HIS A 127 -13.10 -2.71 3.28
C HIS A 127 -13.98 -3.49 2.31
N ALA A 128 -14.78 -2.80 1.50
CA ALA A 128 -15.71 -3.45 0.56
C ALA A 128 -15.03 -3.94 -0.72
N HIS A 129 -13.94 -3.31 -1.16
CA HIS A 129 -13.43 -3.50 -2.53
C HIS A 129 -11.96 -3.91 -2.61
N LEU A 130 -11.19 -3.76 -1.53
CA LEU A 130 -9.74 -3.93 -1.59
C LEU A 130 -9.28 -5.13 -0.77
N GLY A 131 -8.26 -5.79 -1.30
CA GLY A 131 -7.46 -6.77 -0.59
C GLY A 131 -5.97 -6.47 -0.72
N TYR A 132 -5.14 -7.10 0.10
CA TYR A 132 -3.70 -6.93 0.09
C TYR A 132 -2.96 -8.26 0.09
N ARG A 133 -1.78 -8.25 -0.51
CA ARG A 133 -0.74 -9.28 -0.39
C ARG A 133 0.49 -8.65 0.23
N PHE A 134 1.35 -9.44 0.84
CA PHE A 134 2.58 -8.91 1.43
C PHE A 134 3.72 -9.93 1.40
N VAL A 135 4.94 -9.41 1.45
CA VAL A 135 6.17 -10.19 1.66
C VAL A 135 7.02 -9.50 2.72
N GLN A 136 7.69 -10.30 3.55
CA GLN A 136 8.71 -9.80 4.46
C GLN A 136 10.04 -9.70 3.71
N VAL A 137 10.83 -8.69 4.06
CA VAL A 137 12.19 -8.51 3.52
C VAL A 137 13.15 -8.17 4.67
N PRO A 138 14.47 -8.34 4.49
CA PRO A 138 15.43 -8.19 5.59
C PRO A 138 15.43 -6.79 6.22
N ASP A 139 15.30 -5.74 5.41
CA ASP A 139 15.42 -4.35 5.86
C ASP A 139 14.65 -3.35 4.98
N GLY A 140 14.69 -2.08 5.39
CA GLY A 140 14.04 -0.99 4.66
C GLY A 140 14.65 -0.71 3.28
N ALA A 141 15.92 -1.03 3.05
CA ALA A 141 16.59 -0.81 1.76
C ALA A 141 16.12 -1.85 0.72
N SER A 142 16.02 -3.10 1.14
CA SER A 142 15.42 -4.21 0.42
C SER A 142 13.96 -3.91 0.08
N ALA A 143 13.20 -3.42 1.07
CA ALA A 143 11.80 -3.06 0.89
C ALA A 143 11.64 -1.92 -0.13
N LEU A 144 12.50 -0.91 -0.07
CA LEU A 144 12.50 0.21 -1.03
C LEU A 144 12.87 -0.26 -2.44
N SER A 145 13.89 -1.12 -2.57
CA SER A 145 14.32 -1.68 -3.85
C SER A 145 13.17 -2.45 -4.52
N LEU A 146 12.53 -3.36 -3.77
CA LEU A 146 11.40 -4.16 -4.26
C LEU A 146 10.17 -3.31 -4.58
N GLU A 147 9.81 -2.34 -3.72
CA GLU A 147 8.71 -1.38 -3.98
C GLU A 147 8.92 -0.66 -5.31
N ASN A 148 10.14 -0.20 -5.59
CA ASN A 148 10.46 0.52 -6.82
C ASN A 148 10.29 -0.35 -8.06
N GLN A 149 10.64 -1.65 -8.01
CA GLN A 149 10.41 -2.57 -9.13
C GLN A 149 8.92 -2.71 -9.45
N VAL A 150 8.08 -2.91 -8.42
CA VAL A 150 6.63 -3.01 -8.62
C VAL A 150 6.04 -1.71 -9.17
N LYS A 151 6.50 -0.55 -8.66
CA LYS A 151 6.02 0.77 -9.13
C LYS A 151 6.29 1.03 -10.61
N VAL A 152 7.36 0.48 -11.18
CA VAL A 152 7.69 0.63 -12.61
C VAL A 152 7.06 -0.46 -13.48
N GLY A 153 6.28 -1.38 -12.90
CA GLY A 153 5.53 -2.40 -13.63
C GLY A 153 6.23 -3.75 -13.75
N ALA A 154 6.98 -4.18 -12.72
CA ALA A 154 7.58 -5.52 -12.69
C ALA A 154 6.56 -6.67 -12.56
N LEU A 155 5.30 -6.38 -12.21
CA LEU A 155 4.21 -7.37 -12.20
C LEU A 155 3.53 -7.41 -13.58
N SER A 156 2.90 -8.53 -13.92
CA SER A 156 2.32 -8.73 -15.25
C SER A 156 1.20 -7.73 -15.59
N CYS A 157 0.49 -7.23 -14.58
CA CYS A 157 -0.57 -6.22 -14.71
C CYS A 157 -0.05 -4.79 -14.97
N GLY A 158 1.27 -4.58 -15.00
CA GLY A 158 1.88 -3.25 -15.17
C GLY A 158 1.90 -2.42 -13.87
N PRO A 159 2.11 -1.10 -13.97
CA PRO A 159 2.28 -0.24 -12.81
C PRO A 159 0.95 -0.05 -12.04
N PRO A 160 1.02 0.17 -10.71
CA PRO A 160 -0.15 0.40 -9.86
C PRO A 160 -0.95 1.64 -10.26
N LEU A 161 -2.28 1.56 -10.14
CA LEU A 161 -3.21 2.64 -10.51
C LEU A 161 -2.95 3.96 -9.77
N LEU A 162 -2.71 3.90 -8.45
CA LEU A 162 -2.69 5.05 -7.56
C LEU A 162 -1.29 5.57 -7.20
N ASN A 163 -0.24 4.76 -7.30
CA ASN A 163 1.10 5.29 -7.01
C ASN A 163 1.45 6.38 -8.04
N PRO A 164 2.06 7.49 -7.59
CA PRO A 164 2.45 8.55 -8.50
C PRO A 164 3.47 8.04 -9.51
N ASP A 165 3.25 8.37 -10.79
CA ASP A 165 4.17 8.01 -11.86
C ASP A 165 5.51 8.70 -11.66
N THR A 166 6.54 7.92 -11.37
CA THR A 166 7.91 8.41 -11.20
C THR A 166 8.53 8.84 -12.53
N ARG A 167 7.99 8.37 -13.68
CA ARG A 167 8.49 8.75 -15.02
C ARG A 167 8.02 10.14 -15.45
N ARG A 168 6.85 10.58 -14.98
CA ARG A 168 6.33 11.94 -15.22
C ARG A 168 7.19 13.05 -14.60
N LYS A 169 7.95 12.77 -13.54
CA LYS A 169 8.85 13.76 -12.90
C LYS A 169 10.09 14.10 -13.73
N ASN A 170 10.48 13.24 -14.67
CA ASN A 170 11.65 13.45 -15.53
C ASN A 170 11.32 14.07 -16.89
N LYS A 171 10.03 14.32 -17.17
CA LYS A 171 9.62 15.23 -18.23
C LYS A 171 9.32 16.56 -17.56
N GLY A 172 10.33 17.41 -17.48
CA GLY A 172 10.12 18.82 -17.14
C GLY A 172 9.12 19.47 -18.11
N PRO A 173 8.54 20.62 -17.75
CA PRO A 173 7.75 21.42 -18.69
C PRO A 173 8.54 21.73 -19.96
#